data_AF-A0A9X2QGF8-F1
#
_entry.id   AF-A0A9X2QGF8-F1
#
_cell.length_a   1.000
_cell.length_b   1.000
_cell.length_c   1.000
_cell.angle_alpha   90.00
_cell.angle_beta   90.00
_cell.angle_gamma   90.00
#
_symmetry.space_group_name_H-M   'P 1'
#
loop_
_entity.id
_entity.type
_entity.pdbx_description
1 polymer ?
#
loop_
_entity_poly.entity_id
_entity_poly.type
_entity_poly.pdbx_seq_one_letter_code
_entity_poly.pdbx_strand_id
1 'polypeptide(L)'
;MMASLALPSRLRRWRVYVLAALVLAAYPAFVLIAVYSQWLGAGLEGGRNGPADAYRHSLASAIVAYTLSPRCVDLVTAVMERGGQGNASRAMDAHNNMIGARIGAAAPSWAAMQREVRAAVDHGAIDARSPDQITWRAPAAWQDRLY
;
A
#
# COMPACT_ATOMS: atom_id res chain seq x y z
N MET A 1 -59.29 2.69 -4.50
CA MET A 1 -58.19 1.71 -4.69
C MET A 1 -56.95 2.49 -5.11
N MET A 2 -55.95 2.64 -4.24
CA MET A 2 -54.64 3.17 -4.64
C MET A 2 -53.70 2.02 -4.94
N ALA A 3 -53.23 1.95 -6.18
CA ALA A 3 -52.22 0.99 -6.60
C ALA A 3 -50.86 1.40 -6.03
N SER A 4 -50.32 0.59 -5.13
CA SER A 4 -48.95 0.72 -4.65
C SER A 4 -48.00 0.39 -5.81
N LEU A 5 -47.38 1.41 -6.41
CA LEU A 5 -46.30 1.25 -7.37
C LEU A 5 -45.06 0.69 -6.65
N ALA A 6 -44.99 -0.63 -6.53
CA ALA A 6 -43.78 -1.31 -6.11
C ALA A 6 -42.69 -1.07 -7.18
N LEU A 7 -41.66 -0.30 -6.83
CA LEU A 7 -40.50 -0.07 -7.69
C LEU A 7 -39.93 -1.42 -8.16
N PRO A 8 -39.65 -1.60 -9.47
CA PRO A 8 -39.21 -2.86 -10.01
C PRO A 8 -37.91 -3.32 -9.35
N SER A 9 -37.86 -4.59 -8.93
CA SER A 9 -36.77 -5.21 -8.15
C SER A 9 -35.36 -5.03 -8.73
N ARG A 10 -35.25 -4.78 -10.04
CA ARG A 10 -33.98 -4.44 -10.73
C ARG A 10 -33.38 -3.12 -10.23
N LEU A 11 -34.21 -2.12 -9.92
CA LEU A 11 -33.77 -0.84 -9.36
C LEU A 11 -33.20 -0.99 -7.93
N ARG A 12 -33.65 -2.01 -7.20
CA ARG A 12 -33.15 -2.33 -5.86
C ARG A 12 -31.84 -3.10 -5.91
N ARG A 13 -31.66 -4.00 -6.89
CA ARG A 13 -30.42 -4.81 -7.05
C ARG A 13 -29.22 -4.00 -7.50
N TRP A 14 -29.35 -3.05 -8.44
CA TRP A 14 -28.19 -2.23 -8.85
C TRP A 14 -27.66 -1.35 -7.72
N ARG A 15 -28.55 -0.81 -6.87
CA ARG A 15 -28.17 -0.05 -5.67
C ARG A 15 -27.34 -0.91 -4.72
N VAL A 16 -27.70 -2.18 -4.55
CA VAL A 16 -26.91 -3.13 -3.74
C VAL A 16 -25.53 -3.34 -4.35
N TYR A 17 -25.43 -3.54 -5.68
CA TYR A 17 -24.13 -3.67 -6.34
C TYR A 17 -23.27 -2.40 -6.25
N VAL A 18 -23.87 -1.22 -6.40
CA VAL A 18 -23.17 0.07 -6.24
C VAL A 18 -22.69 0.25 -4.80
N LEU A 19 -23.55 -0.02 -3.82
CA LEU A 19 -23.15 0.05 -2.40
C LEU A 19 -22.04 -0.95 -2.07
N ALA A 20 -22.13 -2.18 -2.57
CA ALA A 20 -21.08 -3.17 -2.41
C ALA A 20 -19.76 -2.71 -3.04
N ALA A 21 -19.80 -2.16 -4.26
CA ALA A 21 -18.61 -1.62 -4.93
C ALA A 21 -17.99 -0.45 -4.15
N LEU A 22 -18.82 0.46 -3.62
CA LEU A 22 -18.36 1.58 -2.79
C LEU A 22 -17.69 1.09 -1.50
N VAL A 23 -18.28 0.10 -0.83
CA VAL A 23 -17.70 -0.51 0.38
C VAL A 23 -16.37 -1.19 0.06
N LEU A 24 -16.29 -1.92 -1.06
CA LEU A 24 -15.04 -2.56 -1.50
C LEU A 24 -13.95 -1.54 -1.87
N ALA A 25 -14.33 -0.40 -2.45
CA ALA A 25 -13.39 0.65 -2.84
C ALA A 25 -12.96 1.55 -1.67
N ALA A 26 -13.76 1.64 -0.60
CA ALA A 26 -13.51 2.54 0.52
C ALA A 26 -12.16 2.27 1.21
N TYR A 27 -11.83 0.99 1.43
CA TYR A 27 -10.59 0.64 2.13
C TYR A 27 -9.32 0.91 1.30
N PRO A 28 -9.21 0.48 0.02
CA PRO A 28 -8.12 0.91 -0.84
C PRO A 28 -7.99 2.43 -0.96
N ALA A 29 -9.11 3.16 -1.05
CA ALA A 29 -9.09 4.62 -1.08
C ALA A 29 -8.54 5.22 0.22
N PHE A 30 -8.94 4.70 1.38
CA PHE A 30 -8.38 5.10 2.68
C PHE A 30 -6.86 4.89 2.73
N VAL A 31 -6.36 3.72 2.32
CA VAL A 31 -4.92 3.42 2.30
C VAL A 31 -4.18 4.39 1.39
N LEU A 32 -4.69 4.62 0.18
CA LEU A 32 -4.07 5.57 -0.77
C LEU A 32 -4.02 6.98 -0.20
N ILE A 33 -5.13 7.48 0.37
CA ILE A 33 -5.19 8.82 0.97
C ILE A 33 -4.17 8.93 2.11
N ALA A 34 -4.12 7.93 3.00
CA ALA A 34 -3.19 7.91 4.12
C ALA A 34 -1.73 7.94 3.64
N VAL A 35 -1.36 7.07 2.69
CA VAL A 35 0.00 7.01 2.13
C VAL A 35 0.39 8.32 1.46
N TYR A 36 -0.43 8.83 0.55
CA TYR A 36 -0.09 10.03 -0.21
C TYR A 36 -0.09 11.30 0.67
N SER A 37 -0.90 11.35 1.73
CA SER A 37 -0.85 12.46 2.68
C SER A 37 0.50 12.57 3.39
N GLN A 38 1.12 11.43 3.72
CA GLN A 38 2.45 11.39 4.34
C GLN A 38 3.56 11.59 3.31
N TRP A 39 3.46 10.93 2.16
CA TRP A 39 4.49 10.98 1.14
C TRP A 39 4.69 12.38 0.56
N LEU A 40 3.62 13.15 0.35
CA LEU A 40 3.71 14.54 -0.14
C LEU A 40 4.54 15.45 0.79
N GLY A 41 4.56 15.17 2.10
CA GLY A 41 5.37 15.90 3.07
C GLY A 41 6.75 15.29 3.33
N ALA A 42 7.05 14.10 2.78
CA ALA A 42 8.25 13.36 3.14
C ALA A 42 9.53 13.86 2.45
N GLY A 43 9.41 14.54 1.30
CA GLY A 43 10.53 15.10 0.55
C GLY A 43 11.49 14.07 -0.05
N LEU A 44 11.03 12.84 -0.26
CA LEU A 44 11.85 11.75 -0.80
C LEU A 44 11.92 11.79 -2.33
N GLU A 45 13.10 11.50 -2.87
CA GLU A 45 13.37 11.39 -4.31
C GLU A 45 13.08 9.99 -4.88
N GLY A 46 13.18 9.85 -6.20
CA GLY A 46 13.08 8.55 -6.86
C GLY A 46 11.65 8.03 -6.91
N GLY A 47 10.83 8.73 -7.70
CA GLY A 47 9.38 8.52 -7.82
C GLY A 47 8.98 7.07 -8.07
N ARG A 48 9.75 6.31 -8.86
CA ARG A 48 9.63 4.86 -9.01
C ARG A 48 11.02 4.24 -8.88
N ASN A 49 11.11 3.06 -8.26
CA ASN A 49 12.35 2.32 -7.96
C ASN A 49 13.32 3.00 -6.97
N GLY A 50 12.98 4.16 -6.42
CA GLY A 50 13.81 4.90 -5.48
C GLY A 50 13.25 4.97 -4.06
N PRO A 51 13.84 5.82 -3.19
CA PRO A 51 13.43 5.95 -1.79
C PRO A 51 11.95 6.32 -1.60
N ALA A 52 11.41 7.20 -2.44
CA ALA A 52 9.99 7.57 -2.42
C ALA A 52 9.07 6.37 -2.69
N ASP A 53 9.46 5.51 -3.62
CA ASP A 53 8.71 4.30 -3.96
C ASP A 53 8.75 3.29 -2.82
N ALA A 54 9.95 3.04 -2.28
CA ALA A 54 10.15 2.19 -1.11
C ALA A 54 9.33 2.67 0.09
N TYR A 55 9.25 3.99 0.32
CA TYR A 55 8.41 4.57 1.37
C TYR A 55 6.93 4.33 1.14
N ARG A 56 6.40 4.56 -0.07
CA ARG A 56 4.97 4.33 -0.34
C ARG A 56 4.58 2.86 -0.17
N HIS A 57 5.40 1.94 -0.69
CA HIS A 57 5.15 0.50 -0.60
C HIS A 57 5.21 -0.02 0.84
N SER A 58 6.26 0.35 1.59
CA SER A 58 6.39 -0.03 3.00
C SER A 58 5.30 0.60 3.87
N LEU A 59 4.95 1.88 3.65
CA LEU A 59 3.89 2.56 4.39
C LEU A 59 2.51 1.97 4.09
N ALA A 60 2.19 1.70 2.82
CA ALA A 60 0.93 1.06 2.45
C ALA A 60 0.79 -0.30 3.15
N SER A 61 1.85 -1.10 3.11
CA SER A 61 1.90 -2.41 3.77
C SER A 61 1.78 -2.31 5.29
N ALA A 62 2.44 -1.34 5.91
CA ALA A 62 2.33 -1.09 7.34
C ALA A 62 0.90 -0.69 7.73
N ILE A 63 0.26 0.21 6.99
CA ILE A 63 -1.13 0.62 7.23
C ILE A 63 -2.07 -0.57 7.14
N VAL A 64 -1.92 -1.41 6.11
CA VAL A 64 -2.75 -2.60 5.94
C VAL A 64 -2.52 -3.60 7.06
N ALA A 65 -1.28 -3.84 7.46
CA ALA A 65 -0.96 -4.73 8.56
C ALA A 65 -1.50 -4.23 9.92
N TYR A 66 -1.37 -2.93 10.19
CA TYR A 66 -1.83 -2.29 11.42
C TYR A 66 -3.35 -2.24 11.53
N THR A 67 -4.05 -1.91 10.44
CA THR A 67 -5.51 -1.73 10.45
C THR A 67 -6.29 -3.02 10.16
N LEU A 68 -5.63 -4.03 9.59
CA LEU A 68 -6.28 -5.26 9.14
C LEU A 68 -5.47 -6.51 9.49
N SER A 69 -4.45 -6.85 8.69
CA SER A 69 -3.61 -8.03 8.94
C SER A 69 -2.40 -8.06 8.01
N PRO A 70 -1.22 -8.53 8.49
CA PRO A 70 -0.08 -8.85 7.63
C PRO A 70 -0.42 -9.83 6.51
N ARG A 71 -1.34 -10.78 6.75
CA ARG A 71 -1.77 -11.76 5.73
C ARG A 71 -2.44 -11.11 4.52
N CYS A 72 -3.08 -9.95 4.71
CA CYS A 72 -3.65 -9.20 3.60
C CYS A 72 -2.55 -8.58 2.74
N VAL A 73 -1.43 -8.17 3.34
CA VAL A 73 -0.25 -7.70 2.59
C VAL A 73 0.35 -8.84 1.78
N ASP A 74 0.46 -10.04 2.35
CA ASP A 74 0.96 -11.23 1.62
C ASP A 74 0.11 -11.53 0.38
N LEU A 75 -1.22 -11.49 0.54
CA LEU A 75 -2.16 -11.70 -0.57
C LEU A 75 -2.02 -10.63 -1.65
N VAL A 76 -1.99 -9.35 -1.27
CA VAL A 76 -1.85 -8.24 -2.22
C VAL A 76 -0.49 -8.31 -2.94
N THR A 77 0.59 -8.62 -2.22
CA THR A 77 1.93 -8.78 -2.79
C THR A 77 2.00 -9.95 -3.76
N ALA A 78 1.33 -11.07 -3.45
CA ALA A 78 1.24 -12.21 -4.36
C ALA A 78 0.50 -11.87 -5.66
N VAL A 79 -0.56 -11.07 -5.59
CA VAL A 79 -1.38 -10.70 -6.76
C VAL A 79 -0.72 -9.58 -7.58
N MET A 80 -0.32 -8.49 -6.93
CA MET A 80 0.15 -7.27 -7.61
C MET A 80 1.62 -7.39 -8.03
N GLU A 81 2.47 -7.92 -7.15
CA GLU A 81 3.91 -8.04 -7.39
C GLU A 81 4.35 -9.43 -7.85
N ARG A 82 3.41 -10.35 -8.05
CA ARG A 82 3.69 -11.77 -8.34
C ARG A 82 4.65 -12.40 -7.32
N GLY A 83 4.55 -11.97 -6.05
CA GLY A 83 5.47 -12.39 -5.00
C GLY A 83 6.92 -11.97 -5.27
N GLY A 84 7.15 -10.87 -5.99
CA GLY A 84 8.48 -10.38 -6.33
C GLY A 84 9.09 -10.98 -7.59
N GLN A 85 8.34 -11.78 -8.35
CA GLN A 85 8.88 -12.47 -9.52
C GLN A 85 8.82 -11.65 -10.82
N GLY A 86 9.81 -11.88 -11.67
CA GLY A 86 9.84 -11.43 -13.07
C GLY A 86 10.68 -10.18 -13.34
N ASN A 87 10.96 -9.33 -12.34
CA ASN A 87 11.95 -8.25 -12.47
C ASN A 87 12.41 -7.73 -11.10
N ALA A 88 13.49 -6.94 -11.10
CA ALA A 88 14.12 -6.42 -9.88
C ALA A 88 13.24 -5.40 -9.13
N SER A 89 12.39 -4.64 -9.82
CA SER A 89 11.47 -3.68 -9.19
C SER A 89 10.43 -4.41 -8.33
N ARG A 90 9.81 -5.46 -8.88
CA ARG A 90 8.85 -6.29 -8.11
C ARG A 90 9.50 -6.95 -6.90
N ALA A 91 10.74 -7.44 -7.05
CA ALA A 91 11.48 -8.03 -5.95
C ALA A 91 11.73 -7.01 -4.83
N MET A 92 12.12 -5.80 -5.19
CA MET A 92 12.27 -4.66 -4.26
C MET A 92 10.93 -4.32 -3.57
N ASP A 93 9.84 -4.20 -4.33
CA ASP A 93 8.51 -3.86 -3.79
C ASP A 93 8.01 -4.93 -2.82
N ALA A 94 8.13 -6.21 -3.19
CA ALA A 94 7.75 -7.33 -2.33
C ALA A 94 8.57 -7.38 -1.03
N HIS A 95 9.88 -7.13 -1.12
CA HIS A 95 10.76 -7.04 0.05
C HIS A 95 10.37 -5.89 0.98
N ASN A 96 10.16 -4.70 0.44
CA ASN A 96 9.76 -3.53 1.21
C ASN A 96 8.35 -3.68 1.82
N ASN A 97 7.43 -4.35 1.12
CA ASN A 97 6.11 -4.68 1.64
C ASN A 97 6.20 -5.57 2.88
N MET A 98 7.07 -6.59 2.86
CA MET A 98 7.29 -7.48 4.00
C MET A 98 7.79 -6.70 5.23
N ILE A 99 8.77 -5.82 5.06
CA ILE A 99 9.29 -4.98 6.16
C ILE A 99 8.19 -4.06 6.68
N GLY A 100 7.46 -3.39 5.79
CA GLY A 100 6.33 -2.54 6.14
C GLY A 100 5.27 -3.29 6.94
N ALA A 101 4.87 -4.48 6.48
CA ALA A 101 3.89 -5.32 7.17
C ALA A 101 4.32 -5.68 8.60
N ARG A 102 5.61 -6.01 8.78
CA ARG A 102 6.17 -6.31 10.11
C ARG A 102 6.14 -5.10 11.04
N ILE A 103 6.51 -3.91 10.54
CA ILE A 103 6.42 -2.66 11.31
C ILE A 103 4.96 -2.40 11.70
N GLY A 104 4.03 -2.47 10.74
CA GLY A 104 2.61 -2.25 11.00
C GLY A 104 2.02 -3.22 12.02
N ALA A 105 2.40 -4.49 11.98
CA ALA A 105 1.94 -5.51 12.92
C ALA A 105 2.41 -5.28 14.36
N ALA A 106 3.62 -4.74 14.52
CA ALA A 106 4.25 -4.54 15.83
C ALA A 106 3.98 -3.15 16.43
N ALA A 107 3.52 -2.19 15.61
CA ALA A 107 3.43 -0.80 16.02
C ALA A 107 2.41 -0.58 17.16
N PRO A 108 2.80 0.09 18.26
CA PRO A 108 1.88 0.35 19.38
C PRO A 108 0.89 1.49 19.09
N SER A 109 1.08 2.23 18.01
CA SER A 109 0.19 3.31 17.59
C SER A 109 0.39 3.67 16.12
N TRP A 110 -0.62 4.31 15.53
CA TRP A 110 -0.56 4.86 14.17
C TRP A 110 0.63 5.83 13.96
N ALA A 111 0.92 6.67 14.96
CA ALA A 111 2.04 7.60 14.88
C ALA A 111 3.39 6.87 14.98
N ALA A 112 3.50 5.83 15.83
CA ALA A 112 4.71 5.01 15.91
C ALA A 112 4.96 4.28 14.59
N MET A 113 3.95 3.64 14.01
CA MET A 113 4.03 2.97 12.71
C MET A 113 4.62 3.89 11.64
N GLN A 114 4.06 5.09 11.46
CA GLN A 114 4.52 6.02 10.43
C GLN A 114 5.98 6.47 10.66
N ARG A 115 6.35 6.76 11.92
CA ARG A 115 7.72 7.13 12.28
C ARG A 115 8.70 5.99 12.03
N GLU A 116 8.33 4.75 12.39
CA GLU A 116 9.18 3.58 12.21
C GLU A 116 9.38 3.24 10.74
N VAL A 117 8.32 3.32 9.91
CA VAL A 117 8.46 3.19 8.45
C VAL A 117 9.39 4.26 7.89
N ARG A 118 9.21 5.52 8.30
CA ARG A 118 10.08 6.62 7.86
C ARG A 118 11.54 6.35 8.24
N ALA A 119 11.79 5.99 9.50
CA ALA A 119 13.13 5.66 9.98
C ALA A 119 13.73 4.45 9.23
N ALA A 120 12.93 3.44 8.89
CA ALA A 120 13.39 2.29 8.12
C ALA A 120 13.83 2.67 6.70
N VAL A 121 13.13 3.63 6.05
CA VAL A 121 13.55 4.17 4.75
C VAL A 121 14.79 5.05 4.88
N ASP A 122 14.87 5.90 5.91
CA ASP A 122 16.04 6.76 6.13
C ASP A 122 17.33 5.93 6.37
N HIS A 123 17.22 4.73 6.96
CA HIS A 123 18.32 3.77 7.13
C HIS A 123 18.43 2.73 5.99
N GLY A 124 17.59 2.85 4.96
CA GLY A 124 17.63 1.96 3.80
C GLY A 124 18.86 2.23 2.93
N ALA A 125 19.04 1.39 1.92
CA ALA A 125 20.16 1.54 0.99
C ALA A 125 19.82 1.06 -0.42
N ILE A 126 20.69 1.43 -1.37
CA ILE A 126 20.66 0.89 -2.73
C ILE A 126 21.03 -0.59 -2.68
N ASP A 127 20.19 -1.43 -3.27
CA ASP A 127 20.38 -2.88 -3.41
C ASP A 127 20.78 -3.57 -2.09
N ALA A 128 20.16 -3.13 -0.98
CA ALA A 128 20.38 -3.70 0.33
C ALA A 128 20.05 -5.20 0.33
N ARG A 129 20.96 -6.00 0.89
CA ARG A 129 20.84 -7.47 0.92
C ARG A 129 20.29 -8.00 2.24
N SER A 130 20.22 -7.15 3.26
CA SER A 130 19.70 -7.52 4.56
C SER A 130 18.19 -7.74 4.47
N PRO A 131 17.65 -8.84 5.04
CA PRO A 131 16.21 -9.08 5.10
C PRO A 131 15.45 -8.01 5.91
N ASP A 132 16.17 -7.23 6.73
CA ASP A 132 15.59 -6.25 7.65
C ASP A 132 15.88 -4.80 7.29
N GLN A 133 16.49 -4.57 6.12
CA GLN A 133 16.80 -3.23 5.64
C GLN A 133 15.96 -2.90 4.41
N ILE A 134 15.29 -1.75 4.42
CA ILE A 134 14.60 -1.24 3.23
C ILE A 134 15.62 -1.10 2.10
N THR A 135 15.20 -1.47 0.90
CA THR A 135 16.03 -1.37 -0.30
C THR A 135 15.34 -0.56 -1.37
N TRP A 136 16.13 0.11 -2.19
CA TRP A 136 15.71 0.65 -3.48
C TRP A 136 16.77 0.37 -4.55
N ARG A 137 16.48 0.67 -5.81
CA ARG A 137 17.42 0.43 -6.91
C ARG A 137 18.43 1.56 -7.04
N ALA A 138 19.50 1.36 -7.80
CA ALA A 138 20.43 2.44 -8.12
C ALA A 138 19.74 3.60 -8.89
N PRO A 139 20.19 4.87 -8.74
CA PRO A 139 19.56 6.04 -9.37
C PRO A 139 19.35 5.93 -10.89
N ALA A 140 20.24 5.25 -11.60
CA ALA A 140 20.12 5.01 -13.04
C ALA A 140 18.86 4.20 -13.43
N ALA A 141 18.22 3.52 -12.47
CA ALA A 141 16.99 2.76 -12.65
C ALA A 141 15.74 3.50 -12.15
N TRP A 142 15.89 4.71 -11.58
CA TRP A 142 14.76 5.49 -11.08
C TRP A 142 13.98 6.11 -12.24
N GLN A 143 12.71 6.39 -11.99
CA GLN A 143 11.87 7.18 -12.90
C GLN A 143 11.17 8.26 -12.10
N ASP A 144 11.21 9.50 -12.60
CA ASP A 144 10.48 10.61 -11.99
C ASP A 144 9.01 10.56 -12.40
N ARG A 145 8.26 9.71 -11.70
CA ARG A 145 6.81 9.53 -11.87
C ARG A 145 6.15 9.44 -10.51
N LEU A 146 4.89 9.85 -10.45
CA LEU A 146 4.05 9.76 -9.24
C LEU A 146 3.56 8.32 -8.96
N TYR A 147 3.76 7.39 -9.91
CA TYR A 147 3.35 5.98 -9.90
C TYR A 147 4.31 5.10 -10.74
#